data_AF-A0A3S5DGU8-F1
#
_entry.id   AF-A0A3S5DGU8-F1
#
_cell.length_a   1.000
_cell.length_b   1.000
_cell.length_c   1.000
_cell.angle_alpha   90.00
_cell.angle_beta   90.00
_cell.angle_gamma   90.00
#
_symmetry.space_group_name_H-M   'P 1'
#
loop_
_entity.id
_entity.type
_entity.pdbx_description
1 polymer ?
#
loop_
_entity_poly.entity_id
_entity_poly.type
_entity_poly.pdbx_seq_one_letter_code
_entity_poly.pdbx_strand_id
1 'polypeptide(L)'
;MKSLVSVSGYLISSQQIGEKPLPPQAELSWWYQFYFATPRGEAGYRQNTHDFAKFIWHQASPQWQFSDATFAKTARALDNPDHVAITISNYRWRLGLEKGEAKYAGYEQRLAVLPPITVPHHHPGRGE
;
A
#
# COMPACT_ATOMS: atom_id res chain seq x y z
N MET A 1 -12.36 17.48 17.97
CA MET A 1 -10.98 17.36 17.42
C MET A 1 -11.04 16.54 16.14
N LYS A 2 -10.42 17.00 15.05
CA LYS A 2 -10.20 16.20 13.84
C LYS A 2 -8.75 15.73 13.88
N SER A 3 -8.49 14.50 14.30
CA SER A 3 -7.15 13.89 14.27
C SER A 3 -7.08 12.92 13.09
N LEU A 4 -5.94 12.92 12.39
CA LEU A 4 -5.62 11.90 11.39
C LEU A 4 -5.11 10.66 12.13
N VAL A 5 -5.75 9.51 11.90
CA VAL A 5 -5.22 8.21 12.33
C VAL A 5 -4.45 7.64 11.16
N SER A 6 -3.13 7.56 11.28
CA SER A 6 -2.28 6.89 10.30
C SER A 6 -1.89 5.52 10.82
N VAL A 7 -2.37 4.46 10.16
CA VAL A 7 -1.88 3.11 10.41
C VAL A 7 -0.46 3.05 9.83
N SER A 8 0.50 2.57 10.63
CA SER A 8 1.94 2.48 10.26
C SER A 8 2.73 3.80 10.21
N GLY A 9 2.23 4.89 10.81
CA GLY A 9 2.99 6.15 10.96
C GLY A 9 3.01 7.03 9.70
N TYR A 10 4.09 7.79 9.46
CA TYR A 10 4.24 8.70 8.33
C TYR A 10 4.43 7.93 7.00
N LEU A 11 3.32 7.54 6.36
CA LEU A 11 3.27 6.76 5.12
C LEU A 11 3.58 7.60 3.86
N ILE A 12 4.63 8.43 3.90
CA ILE A 12 5.13 9.07 2.68
C ILE A 12 6.19 8.15 2.08
N SER A 13 5.86 7.57 0.93
CA SER A 13 6.81 6.83 0.12
C SER A 13 7.46 7.77 -0.89
N SER A 14 8.72 7.52 -1.23
CA SER A 14 9.36 8.10 -2.39
C SER A 14 10.04 7.00 -3.20
N GLN A 15 10.18 7.20 -4.51
CA GLN A 15 10.86 6.23 -5.38
C GLN A 15 12.31 6.02 -4.92
N GLN A 16 12.98 7.07 -4.46
CA GLN A 16 14.34 6.99 -3.91
C GLN A 16 14.47 6.10 -2.67
N ILE A 17 13.43 6.01 -1.83
CA ILE A 17 13.43 5.09 -0.69
C ILE A 17 13.21 3.65 -1.18
N GLY A 18 12.36 3.46 -2.18
CA GLY A 18 12.08 2.15 -2.79
C GLY A 18 13.27 1.54 -3.54
N GLU A 19 14.26 2.35 -3.96
CA GLU A 19 15.49 1.86 -4.59
C GLU A 19 16.42 1.09 -3.64
N LYS A 20 16.32 1.35 -2.33
CA LYS A 20 17.19 0.70 -1.35
C LYS A 20 16.60 -0.65 -0.95
N PRO A 21 17.31 -1.77 -1.18
CA PRO A 21 16.83 -3.07 -0.76
C PRO A 21 16.68 -3.10 0.76
N LEU A 22 15.59 -3.70 1.21
CA LEU A 22 15.31 -3.95 2.62
C LEU A 22 15.99 -5.26 3.06
N PRO A 23 16.15 -5.49 4.38
CA PRO A 23 16.53 -6.81 4.87
C PRO A 23 15.55 -7.90 4.38
N PRO A 24 15.99 -9.15 4.17
CA PRO A 24 15.18 -10.19 3.54
C PRO A 24 13.79 -10.42 4.19
N GLN A 25 13.71 -10.36 5.52
CA GLN A 25 12.44 -10.52 6.23
C GLN A 25 11.47 -9.36 5.96
N ALA A 26 11.99 -8.14 5.81
CA ALA A 26 11.19 -6.99 5.43
C ALA A 26 10.77 -7.09 3.96
N GLU A 27 11.64 -7.55 3.06
CA GLU A 27 11.26 -7.79 1.65
C GLU A 27 10.16 -8.85 1.52
N LEU A 28 10.23 -9.94 2.29
CA LEU A 28 9.18 -10.94 2.34
C LEU A 28 7.85 -10.36 2.84
N SER A 29 7.89 -9.44 3.80
CA SER A 29 6.68 -8.76 4.30
C SER A 29 6.02 -7.87 3.22
N TRP A 30 6.78 -7.48 2.20
CA TRP A 30 6.32 -6.71 1.04
C TRP A 30 6.23 -7.53 -0.26
N TRP A 31 6.27 -8.87 -0.20
CA TRP A 31 6.39 -9.76 -1.37
C TRP A 31 5.42 -9.42 -2.52
N TYR A 32 4.18 -9.00 -2.21
CA TYR A 32 3.15 -8.70 -3.18
C TYR A 32 3.49 -7.50 -4.07
N GLN A 33 4.28 -6.53 -3.60
CA GLN A 33 4.68 -5.38 -4.43
C GLN A 33 5.53 -5.84 -5.63
N PHE A 34 6.39 -6.83 -5.43
CA PHE A 34 7.22 -7.42 -6.48
C PHE A 34 6.41 -8.35 -7.39
N TYR A 35 5.40 -9.03 -6.84
CA TYR A 35 4.46 -9.80 -7.65
C TYR A 35 3.75 -8.87 -8.65
N PHE A 36 3.20 -7.74 -8.17
CA PHE A 36 2.49 -6.75 -8.99
C PHE A 36 3.36 -6.01 -10.02
N ALA A 37 4.68 -5.99 -9.83
CA ALA A 37 5.60 -5.50 -10.85
C ALA A 37 5.60 -6.33 -12.14
N THR A 38 5.07 -7.56 -12.10
CA THR A 38 5.08 -8.49 -13.24
C THR A 38 3.73 -8.55 -13.97
N PRO A 39 3.71 -8.86 -15.29
CA PRO A 39 2.46 -9.15 -16.00
C PRO A 39 1.69 -10.33 -15.40
N ARG A 40 2.41 -11.34 -14.88
CA ARG A 40 1.82 -12.48 -14.17
C ARG A 40 1.09 -12.03 -12.91
N GLY A 41 1.65 -11.09 -12.16
CA GLY A 41 1.03 -10.56 -10.95
C GLY A 41 -0.23 -9.77 -11.22
N GLU A 42 -0.22 -8.95 -12.25
CA GLU A 42 -1.42 -8.26 -12.71
C GLU A 42 -2.53 -9.24 -13.12
N ALA A 43 -2.21 -10.24 -13.95
CA ALA A 43 -3.19 -11.25 -14.36
C ALA A 43 -3.71 -12.07 -13.16
N GLY A 44 -2.81 -12.48 -12.28
CA GLY A 44 -3.17 -13.25 -11.09
C GLY A 44 -4.03 -12.47 -10.12
N TYR A 45 -3.75 -11.17 -9.93
CA TYR A 45 -4.58 -10.31 -9.08
C TYR A 45 -5.96 -10.07 -9.68
N ARG A 46 -6.04 -9.85 -11.00
CA ARG A 46 -7.32 -9.69 -11.71
C ARG A 46 -8.21 -10.92 -11.63
N GLN A 47 -7.62 -12.11 -11.75
CA GLN A 47 -8.35 -13.38 -11.71
C GLN A 47 -8.76 -13.78 -10.30
N ASN A 48 -7.97 -13.41 -9.29
CA ASN A 48 -8.13 -13.89 -7.92
C ASN A 48 -8.25 -12.74 -6.90
N THR A 49 -8.90 -11.62 -7.27
CA THR A 49 -8.89 -10.38 -6.46
C THR A 49 -9.35 -10.60 -5.03
N HIS A 50 -10.45 -11.35 -4.85
CA HIS A 50 -11.04 -11.64 -3.54
C HIS A 50 -10.11 -12.54 -2.71
N ASP A 51 -9.69 -13.67 -3.26
CA ASP A 51 -8.83 -14.62 -2.54
C ASP A 51 -7.48 -14.00 -2.19
N PHE A 52 -6.89 -13.24 -3.11
CA PHE A 52 -5.64 -12.53 -2.88
C PHE A 52 -5.80 -11.48 -1.77
N ALA A 53 -6.85 -10.64 -1.83
CA ALA A 53 -7.08 -9.63 -0.81
C ALA A 53 -7.35 -10.25 0.57
N LYS A 54 -8.11 -11.34 0.64
CA LYS A 54 -8.37 -12.07 1.88
C LYS A 54 -7.08 -12.64 2.47
N PHE A 55 -6.21 -13.20 1.62
CA PHE A 55 -4.90 -13.68 2.04
C PHE A 55 -4.04 -12.54 2.62
N ILE A 56 -4.00 -11.38 1.96
CA ILE A 56 -3.29 -10.20 2.47
C ILE A 56 -3.87 -9.73 3.80
N TRP A 57 -5.19 -9.76 4.00
CA TRP A 57 -5.80 -9.39 5.29
C TRP A 57 -5.35 -10.30 6.43
N HIS A 58 -5.29 -11.62 6.20
CA HIS A 58 -4.77 -12.56 7.19
C HIS A 58 -3.28 -12.32 7.47
N GLN A 59 -2.46 -12.03 6.45
CA GLN A 59 -1.04 -11.73 6.66
C GLN A 59 -0.83 -10.41 7.42
N ALA A 60 -1.58 -9.37 7.10
CA ALA A 60 -1.47 -8.04 7.71
C ALA A 60 -2.07 -7.99 9.12
N SER A 61 -2.99 -8.89 9.46
CA SER A 61 -3.61 -8.97 10.78
C SER A 61 -3.79 -10.43 11.23
N PRO A 62 -2.71 -11.15 11.58
CA PRO A 62 -2.76 -12.60 11.83
C PRO A 62 -3.66 -13.01 13.00
N GLN A 63 -3.86 -12.12 13.96
CA GLN A 63 -4.68 -12.36 15.15
C GLN A 63 -6.14 -11.93 14.96
N TRP A 64 -6.46 -11.22 13.87
CA TRP A 64 -7.82 -10.76 13.62
C TRP A 64 -8.65 -11.89 13.02
N GLN A 65 -9.54 -12.43 13.85
CA GLN A 65 -10.52 -13.44 13.46
C GLN A 65 -11.74 -12.79 12.78
N PHE A 66 -11.54 -12.19 11.61
CA PHE A 66 -12.66 -11.62 10.86
C PHE A 66 -13.53 -12.71 10.25
N SER A 67 -14.84 -12.45 10.20
CA SER A 67 -15.78 -13.36 9.53
C SER A 67 -15.72 -13.22 8.01
N ASP A 68 -16.13 -14.25 7.29
CA ASP A 68 -16.27 -14.21 5.84
C ASP A 68 -17.26 -13.11 5.40
N ALA A 69 -18.33 -12.89 6.16
CA ALA A 69 -19.28 -11.82 5.91
C ALA A 69 -18.63 -10.43 6.05
N THR A 70 -17.73 -10.25 7.02
CA THR A 70 -16.95 -9.01 7.21
C THR A 70 -16.07 -8.74 6.00
N PHE A 71 -15.34 -9.75 5.52
CA PHE A 71 -14.50 -9.61 4.35
C PHE A 71 -15.33 -9.35 3.09
N ALA A 72 -16.35 -10.18 2.81
CA ALA A 72 -17.18 -10.09 1.62
C ALA A 72 -17.85 -8.72 1.46
N LYS A 73 -18.23 -8.05 2.56
CA LYS A 73 -18.77 -6.69 2.53
C LYS A 73 -17.78 -5.69 1.94
N THR A 74 -16.50 -5.81 2.27
CA THR A 74 -15.44 -4.94 1.73
C THR A 74 -15.02 -5.38 0.32
N ALA A 75 -14.99 -6.69 0.09
CA ALA A 75 -14.51 -7.26 -1.15
C ALA A 75 -15.34 -6.82 -2.38
N ARG A 76 -16.63 -6.53 -2.18
CA ARG A 76 -17.50 -5.91 -3.21
C ARG A 76 -16.98 -4.57 -3.75
N ALA A 77 -16.26 -3.80 -2.94
CA ALA A 77 -15.66 -2.54 -3.40
C ALA A 77 -14.41 -2.78 -4.27
N LEU A 78 -13.77 -3.94 -4.11
CA LEU A 78 -12.62 -4.35 -4.91
C LEU A 78 -13.02 -4.82 -6.32
N ASP A 79 -14.31 -5.07 -6.55
CA ASP A 79 -14.88 -5.34 -7.88
C ASP A 79 -15.00 -4.10 -8.76
N ASN A 80 -14.56 -2.93 -8.27
CA ASN A 80 -14.44 -1.74 -9.08
C ASN A 80 -13.54 -2.02 -10.31
N PRO A 81 -13.97 -1.68 -11.54
CA PRO A 81 -13.22 -2.00 -12.76
C PRO A 81 -11.80 -1.41 -12.77
N ASP A 82 -11.56 -0.32 -12.05
CA ASP A 82 -10.27 0.35 -11.95
C ASP A 82 -9.38 -0.20 -10.83
N HIS A 83 -9.92 -1.01 -9.91
CA HIS A 83 -9.23 -1.46 -8.70
C HIS A 83 -7.89 -2.14 -8.99
N VAL A 84 -7.87 -3.06 -9.95
CA VAL A 84 -6.65 -3.76 -10.36
C VAL A 84 -5.66 -2.77 -10.95
N ALA A 85 -6.10 -1.90 -11.87
CA ALA A 85 -5.21 -0.94 -12.53
C ALA A 85 -4.56 0.01 -11.53
N ILE A 86 -5.35 0.55 -10.59
CA ILE A 86 -4.86 1.43 -9.53
C ILE A 86 -3.90 0.70 -8.59
N THR A 87 -4.21 -0.53 -8.19
CA THR A 87 -3.33 -1.32 -7.32
C THR A 87 -1.98 -1.56 -7.99
N ILE A 88 -1.99 -2.00 -9.25
CA ILE A 88 -0.78 -2.28 -10.01
C ILE A 88 0.04 -1.00 -10.24
N SER A 89 -0.60 0.09 -10.67
CA SER A 89 0.07 1.39 -10.87
C SER A 89 0.71 1.89 -9.57
N ASN A 90 0.01 1.81 -8.44
CA ASN A 90 0.55 2.22 -7.14
C ASN A 90 1.85 1.49 -6.77
N TYR A 91 1.89 0.16 -6.90
CA TYR A 91 3.09 -0.61 -6.55
C TYR A 91 4.20 -0.49 -7.59
N ARG A 92 3.89 -0.38 -8.89
CA ARG A 92 4.88 -0.11 -9.93
C ARG A 92 5.50 1.28 -9.77
N TRP A 93 4.68 2.29 -9.50
CA TRP A 93 5.15 3.64 -9.21
C TRP A 93 6.05 3.66 -7.98
N ARG A 94 5.66 2.98 -6.89
CA ARG A 94 6.46 2.90 -5.66
C ARG A 94 7.84 2.28 -5.88
N LEU A 95 7.94 1.31 -6.79
CA LEU A 95 9.20 0.66 -7.19
C LEU A 95 9.96 1.41 -8.30
N GLY A 96 9.51 2.59 -8.73
CA GLY A 96 10.16 3.33 -9.82
C GLY A 96 9.96 2.75 -11.22
N LEU A 97 9.03 1.79 -11.38
CA LEU A 97 8.77 1.09 -12.65
C LEU A 97 7.73 1.80 -13.53
N GLU A 98 7.07 2.82 -12.99
CA GLU A 98 6.06 3.62 -13.70
C GLU A 98 6.29 5.11 -13.44
N LYS A 99 6.11 5.93 -14.49
CA LYS A 99 6.19 7.39 -14.37
C LYS A 99 4.83 7.92 -13.91
N GLY A 100 4.84 8.73 -12.86
CA GLY A 100 3.66 9.47 -12.43
C GLY A 100 3.21 10.52 -13.45
N GLU A 101 2.00 11.05 -13.29
CA GLU A 101 1.50 12.11 -14.17
C GLU A 101 2.22 13.45 -13.93
N ALA A 102 2.50 14.20 -15.01
CA ALA A 102 3.23 15.48 -14.94
C ALA A 102 2.56 16.51 -14.01
N LYS A 103 1.22 16.53 -13.96
CA LYS A 103 0.45 17.43 -13.09
C LYS A 103 0.69 17.19 -11.59
N TYR A 104 1.18 16.01 -11.21
CA TYR A 104 1.51 15.67 -9.82
C TYR A 104 3.00 15.74 -9.50
N ALA A 105 3.88 15.94 -10.49
CA ALA A 105 5.33 15.94 -10.30
C ALA A 105 5.81 16.96 -9.26
N GLY A 106 5.20 18.15 -9.20
CA GLY A 106 5.53 19.16 -8.20
C GLY A 106 5.18 18.75 -6.77
N TYR A 107 4.13 17.93 -6.58
CA TYR A 107 3.82 17.35 -5.28
C TYR A 107 4.81 16.25 -4.92
N GLU A 108 5.12 15.35 -5.86
CA GLU A 108 6.07 14.26 -5.62
C GLU A 108 7.48 14.78 -5.25
N GLN A 109 7.95 15.86 -5.89
CA GLN A 109 9.22 16.50 -5.52
C GLN A 109 9.22 17.02 -4.07
N ARG A 110 8.09 17.57 -3.61
CA ARG A 110 7.94 18.06 -2.24
C ARG A 110 7.82 16.92 -1.24
N LEU A 111 7.20 15.80 -1.62
CA LEU A 111 7.07 14.63 -0.76
C LEU A 111 8.38 13.82 -0.68
N ALA A 112 9.21 13.85 -1.72
CA ALA A 112 10.49 13.15 -1.77
C ALA A 112 11.48 13.58 -0.68
N VAL A 113 11.37 14.82 -0.17
CA VAL A 113 12.18 15.34 0.95
C VAL A 113 11.62 15.01 2.33
N LEU A 114 10.54 14.21 2.42
CA LEU A 114 9.90 13.77 3.66
C LEU A 114 9.53 14.93 4.61
N PRO A 115 8.71 15.90 4.17
CA PRO A 115 8.39 17.09 4.95
C PRO A 115 7.58 16.76 6.21
N PRO A 116 7.94 17.27 7.40
CA PRO A 116 7.27 16.90 8.64
C PRO A 116 5.77 17.26 8.64
N ILE A 117 4.93 16.41 9.25
CA ILE A 117 3.53 16.74 9.54
C ILE A 117 3.51 17.63 10.78
N THR A 118 3.15 18.90 10.61
CA THR A 118 3.13 19.89 11.69
C THR A 118 1.79 20.02 12.41
N VAL A 119 0.72 19.44 11.85
CA VAL A 119 -0.58 19.37 12.51
C VAL A 119 -0.61 18.26 13.57
N PRO A 120 -1.45 18.37 14.63
CA PRO A 120 -1.57 17.34 15.65
C PRO A 120 -1.93 15.96 15.06
N HIS A 121 -1.11 14.96 15.35
CA HIS A 121 -1.29 13.57 14.89
C HIS A 121 -0.88 12.59 16.01
N HIS A 122 -1.53 11.42 16.05
CA HIS A 122 -1.15 10.38 16.99
C HIS A 122 0.01 9.57 16.42
N HIS A 123 1.18 9.63 17.06
CA HIS A 123 2.31 8.79 16.71
C HIS A 123 2.21 7.46 17.49
N PRO A 124 2.23 6.29 16.84
CA PRO A 124 2.37 5.03 17.56
C PRO A 124 3.82 4.98 18.07
N GLY A 125 4.06 5.25 19.35
CA GLY A 125 5.42 5.29 19.90
C GLY A 125 5.68 6.23 21.08
N ARG A 126 4.71 7.03 21.52
CA ARG A 126 4.75 7.60 22.88
C ARG A 126 3.70 6.89 23.74
N GLY A 127 4.12 5.78 24.33
CA GLY A 127 3.50 5.33 25.57
C GLY A 127 3.87 6.33 26.66
N GLU A 128 2.87 6.80 27.39
CA GLU A 128 3.00 7.05 28.81
C GLU A 128 2.82 5.72 29.55
#